data_AF-A0A6V8R7G4-F1
#
_entry.id   AF-A0A6V8R7G4-F1
#
_cell.length_a   1.000
_cell.length_b   1.000
_cell.length_c   1.000
_cell.angle_alpha   90.00
_cell.angle_beta   90.00
_cell.angle_gamma   90.00
#
_symmetry.space_group_name_H-M   'P 1'
#
loop_
_entity.id
_entity.type
_entity.pdbx_description
1 polymer ?
#
loop_
_entity_poly.entity_id
_entity_poly.type
_entity_poly.pdbx_seq_one_letter_code
_entity_poly.pdbx_strand_id
1 'polypeptide(L)'
;MAPSMNTLMASANPCPSPQIPPIRFDLEDLPDPNFRIKDAPEQRGRAERALHAYWAQAANMTKADQEIYIQLLKNCSFVVQMDAIDDPREHLLYKDLATNPSWPKYVMLKAIYGPEILSQKLMVELEIDLEPIFGSLDIKDLTSTYLQGHAAKRKREEESETEDNEEIPSRIVKKQSPEIMPSEQTPVTTTQTQHSRSSAQNIATPTLSPTASPSSSRAARRITMGEALSNQNALLKRRCDALEASVADLQRKVDASHMNVIVLLTTILERVGQLDEGIGAIRRELGL
;
A
#
# COMPACT_ATOMS: atom_id res chain seq x y z
N MET A 1 19.54 -4.16 -28.97
CA MET A 1 18.19 -4.77 -28.97
C MET A 1 17.29 -3.86 -28.15
N ALA A 2 16.10 -3.52 -28.65
CA ALA A 2 15.13 -2.76 -27.87
C ALA A 2 14.53 -3.70 -26.80
N PRO A 3 14.35 -3.25 -25.54
CA PRO A 3 13.70 -4.07 -24.52
C PRO A 3 12.26 -4.40 -24.94
N SER A 4 11.81 -5.61 -24.63
CA SER A 4 10.43 -6.07 -24.87
C SER A 4 9.44 -5.14 -24.17
N MET A 5 8.24 -4.90 -24.73
CA MET A 5 7.22 -4.07 -24.08
C MET A 5 6.85 -4.53 -22.67
N ASN A 6 7.02 -5.82 -22.35
CA ASN A 6 6.78 -6.35 -21.00
C ASN A 6 7.85 -5.88 -20.00
N THR A 7 9.07 -5.60 -20.46
CA THR A 7 10.17 -5.06 -19.64
C THR A 7 9.89 -3.63 -19.16
N LEU A 8 9.06 -2.87 -19.89
CA LEU A 8 8.67 -1.50 -19.54
C LEU A 8 7.57 -1.42 -18.48
N MET A 9 6.94 -2.55 -18.11
CA MET A 9 5.84 -2.61 -17.14
C MET A 9 6.30 -3.04 -15.74
N ALA A 10 7.50 -3.62 -15.64
CA ALA A 10 8.07 -4.05 -14.37
C ALA A 10 8.45 -2.85 -13.49
N SER A 11 8.02 -2.87 -12.23
CA SER A 11 8.39 -1.84 -11.26
C SER A 11 9.88 -1.90 -10.93
N ALA A 12 10.57 -0.76 -10.95
CA ALA A 12 11.93 -0.66 -10.43
C ALA A 12 11.98 -0.94 -8.91
N ASN A 13 13.13 -1.41 -8.44
CA ASN A 13 13.48 -1.61 -7.04
C ASN A 13 14.75 -0.81 -6.69
N PRO A 14 14.72 0.09 -5.69
CA PRO A 14 13.57 0.47 -4.87
C PRO A 14 12.43 1.12 -5.67
N CYS A 15 11.19 0.90 -5.23
CA CYS A 15 10.02 1.47 -5.89
C CYS A 15 9.96 2.99 -5.65
N PRO A 16 9.87 3.83 -6.70
CA PRO A 16 9.85 5.29 -6.56
C PRO A 16 8.50 5.84 -6.04
N SER A 17 7.42 5.07 -6.16
CA SER A 17 6.08 5.48 -5.73
C SER A 17 5.31 4.32 -5.09
N PRO A 18 5.77 3.83 -3.92
CA PRO A 18 5.13 2.72 -3.25
C PRO A 18 3.73 3.08 -2.74
N GLN A 19 2.86 2.08 -2.64
CA GLN A 19 1.53 2.23 -2.05
C GLN A 19 1.64 2.21 -0.52
N ILE A 20 1.27 3.34 0.12
CA ILE A 20 1.32 3.54 1.57
C ILE A 20 -0.07 4.02 2.08
N PRO A 21 -0.66 3.39 3.10
CA PRO A 21 -0.20 2.14 3.70
C PRO A 21 -0.29 0.99 2.67
N PRO A 22 0.52 -0.07 2.84
CA PRO A 22 0.36 -1.28 2.06
C PRO A 22 -1.04 -1.88 2.18
N ILE A 23 -1.44 -2.70 1.22
CA ILE A 23 -2.67 -3.50 1.31
C ILE A 23 -2.44 -4.56 2.39
N ARG A 24 -3.38 -4.68 3.33
CA ARG A 24 -3.31 -5.68 4.39
C ARG A 24 -3.62 -7.06 3.79
N PHE A 25 -2.79 -8.04 4.11
CA PHE A 25 -3.04 -9.44 3.78
C PHE A 25 -2.40 -10.31 4.86
N ASP A 26 -3.21 -11.08 5.57
CA ASP A 26 -2.79 -11.85 6.73
C ASP A 26 -2.93 -13.37 6.49
N LEU A 27 -2.44 -14.17 7.44
CA LEU A 27 -2.47 -15.64 7.35
C LEU A 27 -3.89 -16.19 7.16
N GLU A 28 -4.88 -15.50 7.75
CA GLU A 28 -6.31 -15.83 7.67
C GLU A 28 -6.88 -15.69 6.25
N ASP A 29 -6.25 -14.87 5.41
CA ASP A 29 -6.65 -14.62 4.02
C ASP A 29 -6.08 -15.66 3.04
N LEU A 30 -5.16 -16.52 3.51
CA LEU A 30 -4.60 -17.57 2.66
C LEU A 30 -5.62 -18.69 2.43
N PRO A 31 -5.71 -19.22 1.21
CA PRO A 31 -6.44 -20.46 0.96
C PRO A 31 -5.85 -21.58 1.82
N ASP A 32 -6.70 -22.47 2.34
CA ASP A 32 -6.26 -23.61 3.17
C ASP A 32 -5.19 -24.42 2.41
N PRO A 33 -3.92 -24.41 2.85
CA PRO A 33 -2.84 -25.06 2.12
C PRO A 33 -2.94 -26.60 2.16
N ASN A 34 -3.89 -27.17 2.92
CA ASN A 34 -4.13 -28.62 2.99
C ASN A 34 -4.70 -29.25 1.71
N PHE A 35 -4.64 -28.57 0.56
CA PHE A 35 -5.06 -29.13 -0.73
C PHE A 35 -4.11 -30.25 -1.20
N ARG A 36 -4.28 -31.45 -0.62
CA ARG A 36 -3.90 -32.75 -1.20
C ARG A 36 -2.42 -32.93 -1.58
N ILE A 37 -1.47 -32.66 -0.68
CA ILE A 37 -0.06 -32.95 -0.92
C ILE A 37 0.49 -33.83 0.21
N LYS A 38 1.28 -34.85 -0.14
CA LYS A 38 1.96 -35.74 0.82
C LYS A 38 2.90 -34.99 1.79
N ASP A 39 3.25 -33.74 1.45
CA ASP A 39 4.25 -32.89 2.11
C ASP A 39 3.63 -31.61 2.71
N ALA A 40 2.40 -31.71 3.24
CA ALA A 40 1.66 -30.58 3.81
C ALA A 40 2.46 -29.68 4.78
N PRO A 41 3.35 -30.20 5.66
CA PRO A 41 4.17 -29.36 6.54
C PRO A 41 5.16 -28.45 5.78
N GLU A 42 5.83 -28.96 4.75
CA GLU A 42 6.79 -28.17 3.97
C GLU A 42 6.09 -27.10 3.13
N GLN A 43 4.94 -27.44 2.55
CA GLN A 43 4.14 -26.48 1.79
C GLN A 43 3.59 -25.37 2.68
N ARG A 44 3.21 -25.69 3.92
CA ARG A 44 2.85 -24.69 4.93
C ARG A 44 4.03 -23.76 5.23
N GLY A 45 5.23 -24.29 5.42
CA GLY A 45 6.43 -23.48 5.61
C GLY A 45 6.75 -22.57 4.42
N ARG A 46 6.48 -23.01 3.18
CA ARG A 46 6.60 -22.17 1.97
C ARG A 46 5.53 -21.07 1.92
N ALA A 47 4.29 -21.38 2.31
CA ALA A 47 3.20 -20.40 2.39
C ALA A 47 3.52 -19.29 3.40
N GLU A 48 4.00 -19.65 4.59
CA GLU A 48 4.43 -18.71 5.63
C GLU A 48 5.59 -17.84 5.12
N ARG A 49 6.62 -18.43 4.50
CA ARG A 49 7.73 -17.65 3.90
C ARG A 49 7.24 -16.69 2.81
N ALA A 50 6.34 -17.12 1.94
CA ALA A 50 5.77 -16.26 0.89
C ALA A 50 4.97 -15.08 1.48
N LEU A 51 4.22 -15.32 2.56
CA LEU A 51 3.48 -14.28 3.29
C LEU A 51 4.44 -13.29 3.99
N HIS A 52 5.45 -13.79 4.69
CA HIS A 52 6.44 -12.94 5.34
C HIS A 52 7.21 -12.09 4.33
N ALA A 53 7.52 -12.64 3.15
CA ALA A 53 8.14 -11.88 2.08
C ALA A 53 7.22 -10.78 1.52
N TYR A 54 5.89 -11.00 1.51
CA TYR A 54 4.94 -9.93 1.21
C TYR A 54 5.04 -8.81 2.23
N TRP A 55 4.96 -9.11 3.52
CA TRP A 55 5.07 -8.10 4.58
C TRP A 55 6.41 -7.34 4.53
N ALA A 56 7.50 -8.04 4.22
CA ALA A 56 8.82 -7.47 4.07
C ALA A 56 8.95 -6.50 2.87
N GLN A 57 8.12 -6.64 1.83
CA GLN A 57 8.29 -5.88 0.58
C GLN A 57 7.10 -5.02 0.17
N ALA A 58 5.92 -5.18 0.77
CA ALA A 58 4.73 -4.46 0.35
C ALA A 58 4.91 -2.92 0.46
N ALA A 59 5.65 -2.44 1.46
CA ALA A 59 6.01 -1.02 1.61
C ALA A 59 6.96 -0.48 0.51
N ASN A 60 7.49 -1.35 -0.33
CA ASN A 60 8.36 -1.05 -1.48
C ASN A 60 7.73 -1.53 -2.80
N MET A 61 6.41 -1.67 -2.84
CA MET A 61 5.66 -2.10 -4.03
C MET A 61 4.62 -1.05 -4.44
N THR A 62 4.37 -0.92 -5.73
CA THR A 62 3.21 -0.15 -6.21
C THR A 62 1.91 -0.86 -5.80
N LYS A 63 0.77 -0.17 -5.91
CA LYS A 63 -0.53 -0.80 -5.66
C LYS A 63 -0.75 -2.02 -6.58
N ALA A 64 -0.39 -1.91 -7.85
CA ALA A 64 -0.52 -3.00 -8.82
C ALA A 64 0.38 -4.20 -8.45
N ASP A 65 1.61 -3.95 -8.01
CA ASP A 65 2.52 -5.00 -7.56
C ASP A 65 1.99 -5.72 -6.31
N GLN A 66 1.43 -4.98 -5.36
CA GLN A 66 0.81 -5.57 -4.18
C GLN A 66 -0.39 -6.44 -4.56
N GLU A 67 -1.24 -5.99 -5.50
CA GLU A 67 -2.37 -6.77 -6.02
C GLU A 67 -1.91 -8.04 -6.73
N ILE A 68 -0.85 -7.97 -7.54
CA ILE A 68 -0.23 -9.14 -8.18
C ILE A 68 0.28 -10.13 -7.13
N TYR A 69 1.01 -9.65 -6.11
CA TYR A 69 1.53 -10.53 -5.05
C TYR A 69 0.41 -11.23 -4.30
N ILE A 70 -0.62 -10.49 -3.90
CA ILE A 70 -1.80 -11.04 -3.22
C ILE A 70 -2.48 -12.10 -4.10
N GLN A 71 -2.58 -11.86 -5.40
CA GLN A 71 -3.14 -12.85 -6.32
C GLN A 71 -2.29 -14.11 -6.41
N LEU A 72 -0.96 -14.00 -6.38
CA LEU A 72 -0.06 -15.16 -6.30
C LEU A 72 -0.26 -15.97 -5.02
N LEU A 73 -0.45 -15.29 -3.87
CA LEU A 73 -0.75 -15.96 -2.59
C LEU A 73 -2.09 -16.69 -2.64
N LYS A 74 -3.14 -16.04 -3.17
CA LYS A 74 -4.48 -16.63 -3.33
C LYS A 74 -4.51 -17.81 -4.31
N ASN A 75 -3.63 -17.81 -5.30
CA ASN A 75 -3.52 -18.89 -6.29
C ASN A 75 -2.59 -20.03 -5.83
N CYS A 76 -2.08 -19.99 -4.60
CA CYS A 76 -1.12 -20.96 -4.09
C CYS A 76 0.16 -21.07 -4.94
N SER A 77 0.61 -19.97 -5.56
CA SER A 77 1.83 -19.97 -6.40
C SER A 77 3.12 -20.27 -5.61
N PHE A 78 3.04 -20.40 -4.29
CA PHE A 78 4.12 -20.84 -3.41
C PHE A 78 4.28 -22.37 -3.34
N VAL A 79 3.37 -23.13 -3.93
CA VAL A 79 3.42 -24.60 -3.93
C VAL A 79 4.50 -25.09 -4.90
N VAL A 80 5.50 -25.77 -4.35
CA VAL A 80 6.59 -26.37 -5.11
C VAL A 80 6.28 -27.84 -5.38
N GLN A 81 6.26 -28.23 -6.66
CA GLN A 81 6.07 -29.62 -7.09
C GLN A 81 7.38 -30.41 -6.96
N MET A 82 7.29 -31.75 -6.92
CA MET A 82 8.44 -32.64 -6.67
C MET A 82 9.62 -32.42 -7.64
N ASP A 83 9.33 -32.22 -8.92
CA ASP A 83 10.31 -31.91 -9.96
C ASP A 83 10.98 -30.54 -9.76
N ALA A 84 10.26 -29.61 -9.15
CA ALA A 84 10.73 -28.26 -8.88
C ALA A 84 11.41 -28.11 -7.51
N ILE A 85 11.52 -29.16 -6.68
CA ILE A 85 12.20 -29.08 -5.36
C ILE A 85 13.69 -28.81 -5.56
N ASP A 86 14.33 -29.59 -6.43
CA ASP A 86 15.78 -29.51 -6.68
C ASP A 86 16.13 -28.59 -7.86
N ASP A 87 15.18 -28.34 -8.78
CA ASP A 87 15.36 -27.44 -9.91
C ASP A 87 14.27 -26.35 -9.96
N PRO A 88 14.57 -25.12 -9.48
CA PRO A 88 13.63 -23.99 -9.56
C PRO A 88 13.13 -23.68 -10.97
N ARG A 89 13.83 -24.09 -12.04
CA ARG A 89 13.42 -23.85 -13.42
C ARG A 89 12.13 -24.55 -13.79
N GLU A 90 11.84 -25.68 -13.15
CA GLU A 90 10.61 -26.42 -13.39
C GLU A 90 9.39 -25.76 -12.75
N HIS A 91 9.61 -24.85 -11.79
CA HIS A 91 8.55 -24.12 -11.12
C HIS A 91 7.79 -23.18 -12.07
N LEU A 92 6.46 -23.22 -12.02
CA LEU A 92 5.61 -22.36 -12.86
C LEU A 92 5.90 -20.87 -12.69
N LEU A 93 6.11 -20.43 -11.45
CA LEU A 93 6.49 -19.04 -11.13
C LEU A 93 7.83 -18.63 -11.75
N TYR A 94 8.80 -19.55 -11.85
CA TYR A 94 10.09 -19.27 -12.51
C TYR A 94 9.87 -19.05 -14.00
N LYS A 95 9.15 -19.96 -14.67
CA LYS A 95 8.85 -19.90 -16.11
C LYS A 95 8.08 -18.61 -16.47
N ASP A 96 7.11 -18.23 -15.64
CA ASP A 96 6.34 -17.00 -15.80
C ASP A 96 7.18 -15.74 -15.52
N LEU A 97 8.07 -15.76 -14.52
CA LEU A 97 8.98 -14.65 -14.24
C LEU A 97 10.01 -14.44 -15.37
N ALA A 98 10.53 -15.52 -15.96
CA ALA A 98 11.49 -15.46 -17.07
C ALA A 98 10.89 -14.86 -18.35
N THR A 99 9.58 -15.00 -18.55
CA THR A 99 8.87 -14.50 -19.74
C THR A 99 8.16 -13.17 -19.52
N ASN A 100 7.66 -12.94 -18.31
CA ASN A 100 6.95 -11.74 -17.90
C ASN A 100 7.45 -11.25 -16.53
N PRO A 101 8.59 -10.52 -16.52
CA PRO A 101 9.23 -10.04 -15.30
C PRO A 101 8.31 -9.18 -14.46
N SER A 102 8.23 -9.46 -13.15
CA SER A 102 7.57 -8.58 -12.19
C SER A 102 8.21 -8.74 -10.82
N TRP A 103 8.34 -7.63 -10.09
CA TRP A 103 8.96 -7.63 -8.77
C TRP A 103 8.27 -8.60 -7.79
N PRO A 104 6.92 -8.67 -7.72
CA PRO A 104 6.23 -9.64 -6.87
C PRO A 104 6.60 -11.10 -7.11
N LYS A 105 6.69 -11.53 -8.38
CA LYS A 105 7.04 -12.90 -8.74
C LYS A 105 8.45 -13.24 -8.28
N TYR A 106 9.39 -12.33 -8.47
CA TYR A 106 10.78 -12.51 -8.04
C TYR A 106 10.90 -12.61 -6.51
N VAL A 107 10.24 -11.70 -5.78
CA VAL A 107 10.22 -11.73 -4.30
C VAL A 107 9.65 -13.04 -3.77
N MET A 108 8.51 -13.49 -4.30
CA MET A 108 7.90 -14.76 -3.87
C MET A 108 8.78 -15.96 -4.22
N LEU A 109 9.33 -16.01 -5.43
CA LEU A 109 10.23 -17.08 -5.87
C LEU A 109 11.46 -17.19 -4.94
N LYS A 110 12.05 -16.06 -4.56
CA LYS A 110 13.17 -16.02 -3.63
C LYS A 110 12.77 -16.56 -2.24
N ALA A 111 11.58 -16.20 -1.77
CA ALA A 111 11.09 -16.62 -0.46
C ALA A 111 10.87 -18.15 -0.34
N ILE A 112 10.33 -18.79 -1.38
CA ILE A 112 9.94 -20.21 -1.32
C ILE A 112 11.12 -21.18 -1.45
N TYR A 113 12.19 -20.77 -2.12
CA TYR A 113 13.39 -21.60 -2.31
C TYR A 113 14.43 -21.43 -1.21
N GLY A 114 14.46 -20.28 -0.52
CA GLY A 114 15.37 -20.05 0.61
C GLY A 114 16.85 -19.95 0.19
N PRO A 115 17.72 -19.37 1.03
CA PRO A 115 19.09 -19.04 0.65
C PRO A 115 19.94 -20.26 0.24
N GLU A 116 19.64 -21.45 0.77
CA GLU A 116 20.37 -22.68 0.48
C GLU A 116 20.23 -23.12 -0.98
N ILE A 117 19.00 -23.10 -1.52
CA ILE A 117 18.72 -23.48 -2.92
C ILE A 117 19.04 -22.31 -3.86
N LEU A 118 18.86 -21.07 -3.42
CA LEU A 118 19.18 -19.87 -4.20
C LEU A 118 20.68 -19.67 -4.44
N SER A 119 21.54 -20.20 -3.56
CA SER A 119 23.00 -20.17 -3.75
C SER A 119 23.47 -21.00 -4.96
N GLN A 120 22.58 -21.79 -5.56
CA GLN A 120 22.84 -22.50 -6.78
C GLN A 120 22.87 -21.55 -7.99
N LYS A 121 23.81 -21.80 -8.89
CA LYS A 121 24.04 -21.11 -10.18
C LYS A 121 22.76 -20.84 -11.01
N LEU A 122 21.69 -21.59 -10.77
CA LEU A 122 20.40 -21.52 -11.47
C LEU A 122 19.67 -20.18 -11.29
N MET A 123 19.73 -19.57 -10.09
CA MET A 123 19.17 -18.23 -9.88
C MET A 123 20.06 -17.14 -10.46
N VAL A 124 21.37 -17.35 -10.51
CA VAL A 124 22.33 -16.37 -11.04
C VAL A 124 22.01 -16.04 -12.50
N GLU A 125 21.68 -17.05 -13.32
CA GLU A 125 21.29 -16.81 -14.73
C GLU A 125 20.03 -15.95 -14.83
N LEU A 126 19.01 -16.23 -14.01
CA LEU A 126 17.78 -15.44 -13.98
C LEU A 126 18.04 -14.02 -13.44
N GLU A 127 18.83 -13.88 -12.38
CA GLU A 127 19.16 -12.60 -11.76
C GLU A 127 19.96 -11.70 -12.71
N ILE A 128 20.84 -12.24 -13.57
CA ILE A 128 21.52 -11.49 -14.64
C ILE A 128 20.52 -10.81 -15.58
N ASP A 129 19.42 -11.50 -15.93
CA ASP A 129 18.39 -10.95 -16.81
C ASP A 129 17.45 -9.99 -16.10
N LEU A 130 17.25 -10.14 -14.78
CA LEU A 130 16.32 -9.34 -13.98
C LEU A 130 16.96 -8.06 -13.41
N GLU A 131 18.25 -8.05 -13.10
CA GLU A 131 18.94 -6.89 -12.52
C GLU A 131 18.83 -5.63 -13.40
N PRO A 132 19.01 -5.68 -14.74
CA PRO A 132 18.80 -4.51 -15.59
C PRO A 132 17.36 -3.99 -15.62
N ILE A 133 16.39 -4.85 -15.30
CA ILE A 133 14.95 -4.54 -15.31
C ILE A 133 14.54 -3.85 -14.02
N PHE A 134 14.94 -4.43 -12.88
CA PHE A 134 14.56 -3.93 -11.56
C PHE A 134 15.55 -2.89 -11.02
N GLY A 135 16.76 -2.80 -11.56
CA GLY A 135 17.83 -1.93 -11.08
C GLY A 135 18.59 -2.52 -9.90
N SER A 136 17.89 -2.94 -8.84
CA SER A 136 18.47 -3.71 -7.73
C SER A 136 17.66 -4.96 -7.47
N LEU A 137 18.35 -6.06 -7.17
CA LEU A 137 17.74 -7.32 -6.75
C LEU A 137 17.77 -7.54 -5.23
N ASP A 138 18.26 -6.55 -4.49
CA ASP A 138 18.30 -6.55 -3.03
C ASP A 138 16.89 -6.47 -2.44
N ILE A 139 16.55 -7.45 -1.61
CA ILE A 139 15.26 -7.55 -0.93
C ILE A 139 15.48 -7.17 0.54
N LYS A 140 15.23 -5.90 0.85
CA LYS A 140 15.31 -5.37 2.22
C LYS A 140 14.10 -5.80 3.05
N ASP A 141 14.28 -6.10 4.32
CA ASP A 141 13.14 -6.36 5.20
C ASP A 141 12.50 -5.04 5.68
N LEU A 142 11.29 -4.74 5.18
CA LEU A 142 10.48 -3.58 5.55
C LEU A 142 9.23 -3.97 6.34
N THR A 143 9.22 -5.13 6.99
CA THR A 143 8.08 -5.62 7.78
C THR A 143 7.64 -4.61 8.85
N SER A 144 8.59 -3.92 9.49
CA SER A 144 8.28 -2.86 10.47
C SER A 144 7.48 -1.70 9.85
N THR A 145 7.78 -1.34 8.61
CA THR A 145 7.09 -0.27 7.87
C THR A 145 5.67 -0.71 7.48
N TYR A 146 5.51 -1.97 7.07
CA TYR A 146 4.19 -2.57 6.83
C TYR A 146 3.30 -2.49 8.08
N LEU A 147 3.80 -2.98 9.22
CA LEU A 147 3.04 -3.00 10.48
C LEU A 147 2.72 -1.58 10.99
N GLN A 148 3.67 -0.66 10.91
CA GLN A 148 3.47 0.72 11.34
C GLN A 148 2.40 1.43 10.50
N GLY A 149 2.37 1.20 9.18
CA GLY A 149 1.36 1.76 8.28
C GLY A 149 -0.06 1.38 8.68
N HIS A 150 -0.28 0.12 9.08
CA HIS A 150 -1.58 -0.36 9.53
C HIS A 150 -1.95 0.13 10.94
N ALA A 151 -0.99 0.19 11.87
CA ALA A 151 -1.24 0.74 13.20
C ALA A 151 -1.63 2.23 13.15
N ALA A 152 -0.96 3.02 12.31
CA ALA A 152 -1.27 4.43 12.12
C ALA A 152 -2.64 4.66 11.46
N LYS A 153 -3.02 3.80 10.50
CA LYS A 153 -4.34 3.86 9.87
C LYS A 153 -5.45 3.60 10.88
N ARG A 154 -5.31 2.57 11.72
CA ARG A 154 -6.31 2.20 12.74
C ARG A 154 -6.53 3.34 13.75
N LYS A 155 -5.45 3.95 14.26
CA LYS A 155 -5.56 5.10 15.19
C LYS A 155 -6.33 6.27 14.58
N ARG A 156 -6.10 6.59 13.32
CA ARG A 156 -6.83 7.67 12.62
C ARG A 156 -8.32 7.36 12.46
N GLU A 157 -8.65 6.10 12.18
CA GLU A 157 -10.04 5.65 12.07
C GLU A 157 -10.75 5.74 13.43
N GLU A 158 -10.08 5.29 14.51
CA GLU A 158 -10.60 5.40 15.89
C GLU A 158 -10.78 6.86 16.36
N GLU A 159 -9.82 7.75 16.07
CA GLU A 159 -9.91 9.18 16.41
C GLU A 159 -11.07 9.86 15.64
N SER A 160 -11.29 9.50 14.37
CA SER A 160 -12.39 10.04 13.56
C SER A 160 -13.79 9.58 13.99
N GLU A 161 -13.90 8.43 14.67
CA GLU A 161 -15.17 7.96 15.24
C GLU A 161 -15.50 8.62 16.59
N THR A 162 -14.50 9.20 17.27
CA THR A 162 -14.69 9.88 18.57
C THR A 162 -15.00 11.38 18.47
N GLU A 163 -14.74 12.04 17.34
CA GLU A 163 -15.04 13.47 17.16
C GLU A 163 -16.53 13.78 16.87
N ASP A 164 -17.34 12.81 16.48
CA ASP A 164 -18.79 13.00 16.22
C ASP A 164 -19.69 12.73 17.44
N ASN A 165 -19.11 12.45 18.62
CA ASN A 165 -19.87 12.01 19.80
C ASN A 165 -19.70 12.86 21.07
N GLU A 166 -19.13 14.06 20.97
CA GLU A 166 -19.23 15.04 22.06
C GLU A 166 -20.31 16.11 21.79
N GLU A 167 -21.35 16.05 22.63
CA GLU A 167 -22.38 17.07 22.94
C GLU A 167 -23.53 17.36 21.95
N ILE A 168 -24.63 16.60 22.07
CA ILE A 168 -25.95 17.22 22.31
C ILE A 168 -26.68 16.43 23.44
N PRO A 169 -27.03 17.05 24.58
CA PRO A 169 -27.79 16.39 25.64
C PRO A 169 -29.20 16.04 25.18
N SER A 170 -29.54 14.75 25.25
CA SER A 170 -30.85 14.17 24.95
C SER A 170 -31.98 14.82 25.76
N ARG A 171 -32.71 15.76 25.15
CA ARG A 171 -33.99 16.24 25.69
C ARG A 171 -35.12 15.36 25.17
N ILE A 172 -35.66 14.56 26.08
CA ILE A 172 -36.87 13.74 25.96
C ILE A 172 -38.01 14.55 25.32
N VAL A 173 -38.46 14.17 24.12
CA VAL A 173 -39.81 14.49 23.63
C VAL A 173 -40.41 13.26 22.95
N LYS A 174 -41.29 12.59 23.70
CA LYS A 174 -42.37 11.75 23.18
C LYS A 174 -43.22 12.58 22.20
N LYS A 175 -43.44 12.07 20.98
CA LYS A 175 -44.75 11.96 20.27
C LYS A 175 -44.50 11.64 18.79
N GLN A 176 -44.85 10.42 18.40
CA GLN A 176 -45.99 10.10 17.53
C GLN A 176 -45.71 10.31 16.04
N SER A 177 -45.57 9.18 15.35
CA SER A 177 -45.70 9.04 13.90
C SER A 177 -47.02 9.65 13.39
N PRO A 178 -47.04 10.07 12.12
CA PRO A 178 -48.24 9.92 11.32
C PRO A 178 -47.98 9.14 10.02
N GLU A 179 -48.77 8.08 9.86
CA GLU A 179 -49.12 7.45 8.59
C GLU A 179 -50.03 8.39 7.77
N ILE A 180 -49.72 8.44 6.46
CA ILE A 180 -50.62 8.41 5.29
C ILE A 180 -51.56 9.61 5.02
N MET A 181 -51.44 10.05 3.75
CA MET A 181 -52.14 11.07 2.93
C MET A 181 -53.68 10.84 2.78
N PRO A 182 -54.46 11.55 1.92
CA PRO A 182 -54.19 12.65 0.96
C PRO A 182 -55.24 13.79 0.90
N SER A 183 -54.93 14.89 0.21
CA SER A 183 -55.61 15.36 -1.02
C SER A 183 -55.45 16.88 -1.23
N GLU A 184 -55.15 17.22 -2.49
CA GLU A 184 -55.68 18.36 -3.25
C GLU A 184 -55.57 19.80 -2.68
N GLN A 185 -54.68 20.60 -3.27
CA GLN A 185 -55.03 21.63 -4.27
C GLN A 185 -53.85 22.56 -4.57
N THR A 186 -53.48 22.60 -5.84
CA THR A 186 -52.72 23.66 -6.54
C THR A 186 -53.36 25.05 -6.33
N PRO A 187 -52.64 26.19 -6.45
CA PRO A 187 -51.98 26.56 -7.71
C PRO A 187 -50.64 27.33 -7.65
N VAL A 188 -49.76 26.92 -8.58
CA VAL A 188 -48.95 27.69 -9.53
C VAL A 188 -48.81 29.21 -9.32
N THR A 189 -47.56 29.69 -9.33
CA THR A 189 -47.20 30.97 -9.95
C THR A 189 -45.85 30.81 -10.67
N THR A 190 -45.88 30.89 -11.99
CA THR A 190 -44.73 30.92 -12.89
C THR A 190 -44.66 32.32 -13.49
N THR A 191 -43.49 32.95 -13.47
CA THR A 191 -43.21 34.19 -14.20
C THR A 191 -42.25 33.89 -15.32
N GLN A 192 -42.71 33.97 -16.58
CA GLN A 192 -41.84 34.05 -17.75
C GLN A 192 -42.46 35.01 -18.76
N THR A 193 -41.64 35.94 -19.25
CA THR A 193 -42.03 37.07 -20.09
C THR A 193 -41.55 36.83 -21.52
N GLN A 194 -42.51 36.86 -22.46
CA GLN A 194 -42.43 37.28 -23.88
C GLN A 194 -41.56 36.44 -24.86
N HIS A 195 -41.87 36.28 -26.16
CA HIS A 195 -42.85 36.87 -27.07
C HIS A 195 -43.05 35.92 -28.30
N SER A 196 -44.29 35.84 -28.82
CA SER A 196 -44.78 35.76 -30.23
C SER A 196 -43.93 35.07 -31.34
N ARG A 197 -44.43 34.37 -32.37
CA ARG A 197 -45.76 34.12 -32.99
C ARG A 197 -45.56 33.02 -34.06
N SER A 198 -46.51 32.10 -34.18
CA SER A 198 -47.06 31.45 -35.39
C SER A 198 -46.14 30.99 -36.55
N SER A 199 -46.14 29.69 -36.87
CA SER A 199 -46.89 29.13 -38.01
C SER A 199 -46.73 27.60 -38.13
N ALA A 200 -47.70 26.99 -38.78
CA ALA A 200 -48.08 25.58 -38.76
C ALA A 200 -47.21 24.63 -39.61
N GLN A 201 -47.15 23.35 -39.20
CA GLN A 201 -47.67 22.22 -39.99
C GLN A 201 -47.64 20.92 -39.16
N ASN A 202 -48.79 20.24 -39.13
CA ASN A 202 -49.03 18.93 -38.54
C ASN A 202 -49.03 17.84 -39.62
N ILE A 203 -49.03 16.58 -39.15
CA ILE A 203 -49.39 15.30 -39.82
C ILE A 203 -48.16 14.62 -40.49
N ALA A 204 -47.72 13.39 -40.18
CA ALA A 204 -48.28 12.24 -39.46
C ALA A 204 -47.16 11.29 -38.92
N THR A 205 -47.50 10.55 -37.85
CA THR A 205 -46.86 9.34 -37.25
C THR A 205 -47.20 8.08 -38.09
N PRO A 206 -46.76 6.80 -37.83
CA PRO A 206 -46.04 6.21 -36.68
C PRO A 206 -44.87 5.24 -37.09
N THR A 207 -44.00 4.63 -36.25
CA THR A 207 -44.25 3.51 -35.32
C THR A 207 -42.89 3.01 -34.76
N LEU A 208 -42.78 2.88 -33.41
CA LEU A 208 -42.11 1.88 -32.53
C LEU A 208 -40.80 1.18 -33.01
N SER A 209 -39.74 0.89 -32.25
CA SER A 209 -39.21 1.15 -30.89
C SER A 209 -37.83 0.46 -30.83
N PRO A 210 -36.85 0.95 -30.06
CA PRO A 210 -35.94 0.07 -29.32
C PRO A 210 -36.21 0.20 -27.82
N THR A 211 -36.51 -0.92 -27.18
CA THR A 211 -36.69 -1.03 -25.73
C THR A 211 -35.35 -0.76 -25.04
N ALA A 212 -35.20 0.44 -24.46
CA ALA A 212 -34.19 0.73 -23.46
C ALA A 212 -34.88 0.77 -22.09
N SER A 213 -34.47 -0.13 -21.20
CA SER A 213 -34.71 -0.01 -19.76
C SER A 213 -33.54 0.76 -19.11
N PRO A 214 -33.79 1.49 -18.02
CA PRO A 214 -32.96 2.62 -17.63
C PRO A 214 -31.86 2.22 -16.64
N SER A 215 -30.63 2.63 -16.91
CA SER A 215 -29.57 2.64 -15.91
C SER A 215 -29.01 4.05 -15.78
N SER A 216 -29.39 4.68 -14.67
CA SER A 216 -28.79 5.85 -14.02
C SER A 216 -27.37 6.18 -14.50
N SER A 217 -27.23 7.17 -15.39
CA SER A 217 -25.93 7.74 -15.73
C SER A 217 -25.64 8.92 -14.80
N ARG A 218 -24.89 8.65 -13.74
CA ARG A 218 -24.13 9.65 -13.00
C ARG A 218 -23.27 10.40 -14.03
N ALA A 219 -23.57 11.67 -14.28
CA ALA A 219 -22.90 12.46 -15.30
C ALA A 219 -21.40 12.55 -15.01
N ALA A 220 -20.58 11.81 -15.77
CA ALA A 220 -19.13 11.93 -15.74
C ALA A 220 -18.76 13.30 -16.34
N ARG A 221 -18.34 14.25 -15.49
CA ARG A 221 -17.74 15.51 -15.95
C ARG A 221 -16.50 15.16 -16.77
N ARG A 222 -16.48 15.53 -18.05
CA ARG A 222 -15.27 15.51 -18.87
C ARG A 222 -14.36 16.64 -18.38
N ILE A 223 -13.30 16.27 -17.66
CA ILE A 223 -12.24 17.20 -17.22
C ILE A 223 -11.39 17.54 -18.45
N THR A 224 -11.09 18.83 -18.64
CA THR A 224 -10.21 19.26 -19.75
C THR A 224 -8.76 18.87 -19.47
N MET A 225 -7.94 18.72 -20.53
CA MET A 225 -6.52 18.38 -20.37
C MET A 225 -5.77 19.42 -19.52
N GLY A 226 -6.14 20.70 -19.61
CA GLY A 226 -5.57 21.77 -18.78
C GLY A 226 -5.90 21.62 -17.28
N GLU A 227 -7.13 21.25 -16.94
CA GLU A 227 -7.51 20.99 -15.54
C GLU A 227 -6.82 19.74 -14.99
N ALA A 228 -6.64 18.69 -15.80
CA ALA A 228 -5.92 17.49 -15.38
C ALA A 228 -4.45 17.80 -15.04
N LEU A 229 -3.76 18.57 -15.89
CA LEU A 229 -2.38 19.00 -15.65
C LEU A 229 -2.27 19.92 -14.42
N SER A 230 -3.23 20.84 -14.25
CA SER A 230 -3.28 21.70 -13.07
C SER A 230 -3.43 20.90 -11.77
N ASN A 231 -4.30 19.87 -11.78
CA ASN A 231 -4.50 19.00 -10.61
C ASN A 231 -3.24 18.17 -10.30
N GLN A 232 -2.53 17.68 -11.32
CA GLN A 232 -1.26 16.98 -11.13
C GLN A 232 -0.19 17.91 -10.54
N ASN A 233 -0.06 19.14 -11.05
CA ASN A 233 0.89 20.12 -10.51
C ASN A 233 0.57 20.51 -9.05
N ALA A 234 -0.72 20.67 -8.71
CA ALA A 234 -1.13 20.94 -7.34
C ALA A 234 -0.80 19.77 -6.40
N LEU A 235 -0.97 18.53 -6.87
CA LEU A 235 -0.61 17.32 -6.11
C LEU A 235 0.91 17.19 -5.93
N LEU A 236 1.68 17.43 -6.98
CA LEU A 236 3.15 17.44 -6.95
C LEU A 236 3.66 18.47 -5.93
N LYS A 237 3.13 19.69 -5.97
CA LYS A 237 3.49 20.74 -5.02
C LYS A 237 3.22 20.32 -3.57
N ARG A 238 2.03 19.80 -3.28
CA ARG A 238 1.70 19.29 -1.93
C ARG A 238 2.64 18.18 -1.47
N ARG A 239 3.06 17.30 -2.38
CA ARG A 239 4.03 16.24 -2.06
C ARG A 239 5.41 16.81 -1.77
N CYS A 240 5.86 17.82 -2.52
CA CYS A 240 7.11 18.53 -2.23
C CYS A 240 7.06 19.21 -0.86
N ASP A 241 5.99 19.94 -0.55
CA ASP A 241 5.83 20.62 0.74
C ASP A 241 5.83 19.62 1.91
N ALA A 242 5.15 18.47 1.74
CA ALA A 242 5.15 17.40 2.74
C ALA A 242 6.53 16.73 2.93
N LEU A 243 7.28 16.55 1.84
CA LEU A 243 8.62 16.01 1.89
C LEU A 243 9.57 16.96 2.62
N GLU A 244 9.50 18.26 2.33
CA GLU A 244 10.30 19.28 3.00
C GLU A 244 10.02 19.31 4.51
N ALA A 245 8.75 19.24 4.91
CA ALA A 245 8.38 19.14 6.32
C ALA A 245 8.93 17.87 7.00
N SER A 246 8.90 16.72 6.30
CA SER A 246 9.44 15.46 6.81
C SER A 246 10.96 15.50 6.96
N VAL A 247 11.67 16.14 6.02
CA VAL A 247 13.13 16.32 6.09
C VAL A 247 13.49 17.22 7.28
N ALA A 248 12.76 18.32 7.48
CA ALA A 248 12.96 19.20 8.63
C ALA A 248 12.70 18.49 9.96
N ASP A 249 11.72 17.58 10.02
CA ASP A 249 11.44 16.77 11.21
C ASP A 249 12.54 15.75 11.49
N LEU A 250 13.04 15.08 10.46
CA LEU A 250 14.13 14.13 10.59
C LEU A 250 15.42 14.82 11.07
N GLN A 251 15.73 15.99 10.51
CA GLN A 251 16.87 16.79 10.94
C GLN A 251 16.79 17.13 12.43
N ARG A 252 15.62 17.59 12.91
CA ARG A 252 15.40 17.87 14.35
C ARG A 252 15.62 16.63 15.23
N LYS A 253 15.19 15.44 14.78
CA LYS A 253 15.40 14.18 15.51
C LYS A 253 16.86 13.78 15.57
N VAL A 254 17.60 13.95 14.47
CA VAL A 254 19.04 13.69 14.42
C VAL A 254 19.78 14.63 15.36
N ASP A 255 19.47 15.93 15.34
CA ASP A 255 20.10 16.91 16.21
C ASP A 255 19.82 16.62 17.69
N ALA A 256 18.59 16.25 18.03
CA ALA A 256 18.23 15.83 19.39
C ALA A 256 18.98 14.55 19.83
N SER A 257 19.11 13.57 18.93
CA SER A 257 19.87 12.35 19.21
C SER A 257 21.35 12.63 19.43
N HIS A 258 21.96 13.48 18.61
CA HIS A 258 23.36 13.90 18.79
C HIS A 258 23.56 14.61 20.13
N MET A 259 22.66 15.52 20.52
CA MET A 259 22.73 16.19 21.82
C MET A 259 22.64 15.20 22.98
N ASN A 260 21.76 14.20 22.91
CA ASN A 260 21.66 13.17 23.94
C ASN A 260 22.96 12.35 24.07
N VAL A 261 23.59 12.01 22.94
CA VAL A 261 24.88 11.30 22.94
C VAL A 261 25.98 12.16 23.57
N ILE A 262 26.04 13.45 23.23
CA ILE A 262 27.00 14.39 23.83
C ILE A 262 26.82 14.45 25.35
N VAL A 263 25.59 14.63 25.84
CA VAL A 263 25.29 14.69 27.28
C VAL A 263 25.71 13.39 27.98
N LEU A 264 25.43 12.24 27.37
CA LEU A 264 25.83 10.94 27.93
C LEU A 264 27.36 10.82 28.03
N LEU A 265 28.08 11.18 26.96
CA LEU A 265 29.55 11.16 26.94
C LEU A 265 30.14 12.11 27.98
N THR A 266 29.62 13.33 28.10
CA THR A 266 30.06 14.29 29.12
C THR A 266 29.84 13.73 30.53
N THR A 267 28.69 13.14 30.78
CA THR A 267 28.36 12.53 32.09
C THR A 267 29.30 11.37 32.43
N ILE A 268 29.65 10.53 31.44
CA ILE A 268 30.61 9.43 31.62
C ILE A 268 31.99 9.99 31.95
N LEU A 269 32.45 11.00 31.21
CA LEU A 269 33.76 11.61 31.43
C LEU A 269 33.86 12.26 32.82
N GLU A 270 32.81 12.95 33.27
CA GLU A 270 32.75 13.51 34.64
C GLU A 270 32.87 12.41 35.70
N ARG A 271 32.13 11.31 35.55
CA ARG A 271 32.20 10.18 36.49
C ARG A 271 33.56 9.50 36.51
N VAL A 272 34.21 9.35 35.35
CA VAL A 272 35.56 8.78 35.26
C VAL A 272 36.56 9.72 35.94
N GLY A 273 36.46 11.03 35.74
CA GLY A 273 37.30 12.02 36.43
C GLY A 273 37.14 11.97 37.95
N GLN A 274 35.90 11.88 38.45
CA GLN A 274 35.62 11.72 39.89
C GLN A 274 36.20 10.41 40.46
N LEU A 275 36.17 9.34 39.66
CA LEU A 275 36.75 8.05 40.06
C LEU A 275 38.28 8.14 40.18
N ASP A 276 38.94 8.84 39.26
CA ASP A 276 40.39 9.07 39.28
C ASP A 276 40.82 9.91 40.49
N GLU A 277 40.07 10.97 40.81
CA GLU A 277 40.27 11.77 42.03
C GLU A 277 40.09 10.93 43.31
N GLY A 278 39.08 10.05 43.34
CA GLY A 278 38.83 9.13 44.45
C GLY A 278 39.97 8.13 44.65
N ILE A 279 40.49 7.54 43.57
CA ILE A 279 41.64 6.63 43.61
C ILE A 279 42.90 7.38 44.08
N GLY A 280 43.10 8.62 43.61
CA GLY A 280 44.21 9.48 44.04
C GLY A 280 44.12 9.87 45.52
N ALA A 281 42.92 10.04 46.07
CA ALA A 281 42.71 10.25 47.51
C ALA A 281 43.07 9.00 48.33
N ILE A 282 42.58 7.83 47.93
CA ILE A 282 42.88 6.55 48.60
C ILE A 282 44.38 6.24 48.57
N ARG A 283 45.05 6.48 47.44
CA ARG A 283 46.51 6.26 47.31
C ARG A 283 47.30 7.14 48.29
N ARG A 284 46.89 8.41 48.47
CA ARG A 284 47.50 9.33 49.44
C ARG A 284 47.28 8.89 50.89
N GLU A 285 46.11 8.38 51.23
CA GLU A 285 45.83 7.85 52.58
C GLU A 285 46.64 6.58 52.90
N LEU A 286 46.90 5.75 51.89
CA LEU A 286 47.65 4.49 52.04
C LEU A 286 49.18 4.67 51.92
N GLY A 287 49.69 5.88 51.63
CA GLY A 287 51.12 6.15 51.51
C GLY A 287 51.82 5.45 50.33
N LEU A 288 51.08 5.21 49.24
CA LEU A 288 51.52 4.56 47.99
C LEU A 288 51.84 5.56 46.86
#